data_AF-A0A3E0VHG1-F1
#
_entry.id   AF-A0A3E0VHG1-F1
#
_cell.length_a   1.000
_cell.length_b   1.000
_cell.length_c   1.000
_cell.angle_alpha   90.00
_cell.angle_beta   90.00
_cell.angle_gamma   90.00
#
_symmetry.space_group_name_H-M   'P 1'
#
loop_
_entity.id
_entity.type
_entity.pdbx_description
1 polymer ?
#
loop_
_entity_poly.entity_id
_entity_poly.type
_entity_poly.pdbx_seq_one_letter_code
_entity_poly.pdbx_strand_id
1 'polypeptide(L)'
;MRTADVEGGSYSQQVPISRRTSSLLSAFVGTVAAVALVLGGSLSASAEDADTSPRATDSASGIQAQAAAQATLQQSLAAAHAPAATSGASKNEAGSQSTQAQTDSTASAAALAFSAGNIINDSLFYTGTALTTAQVQTFLNQKGSGCTAGSLCLKNYKQTTYTQAADQMCGKYVGAANETAATIVYRVGKLCGISQKVLLTLIQKESSLVAATNPTAGDYETATGYGCADTQATCDKYYYGFYNQVYNAAWQFKRYLNPPGRTMDFTYFPVGKATSIQYNYDTSCGSSKVTLKNAATAALYYYTPYQPNKAALANPYGSGDACSSYGNRNFFVVYRDWFGSPNTAPDQYFSDVPVSSAKYPDIQFLARLGIANSVTAADGSQVFYPAKQANKSTVATYLYKYYGLPFVPPTTPSFADISVGNAAFTAVEWMKSRGLASPDASGNFNPNAIVNRQDLAVILATFSGDTLPNPATPSFTDVPKSNPAYRSIEWMKAHQVVGGTTFGPTTPLTRQSLADYLYGYYNRV
;
A
#
# COMPACT_ATOMS: atom_id res chain seq x y z
N MET A 1 -46.35 27.91 -31.08
CA MET A 1 -46.93 26.71 -31.73
C MET A 1 -45.88 25.60 -31.67
N ARG A 2 -46.21 24.50 -30.96
CA ARG A 2 -45.80 23.07 -31.09
C ARG A 2 -44.36 22.72 -31.56
N THR A 3 -43.60 21.77 -31.04
CA THR A 3 -43.70 20.73 -29.98
C THR A 3 -42.29 20.11 -29.77
N ALA A 4 -42.14 19.32 -28.70
CA ALA A 4 -40.98 18.63 -28.11
C ALA A 4 -40.07 17.77 -29.03
N ASP A 5 -38.80 17.53 -28.63
CA ASP A 5 -38.35 16.30 -27.93
C ASP A 5 -36.85 16.29 -27.54
N VAL A 6 -36.52 15.34 -26.65
CA VAL A 6 -35.33 15.12 -25.79
C VAL A 6 -34.18 14.37 -26.49
N GLU A 7 -32.93 14.59 -26.03
CA GLU A 7 -31.75 13.68 -25.91
C GLU A 7 -30.46 14.53 -26.09
N GLY A 8 -29.34 14.41 -25.36
CA GLY A 8 -28.62 13.25 -24.83
C GLY A 8 -27.13 13.50 -25.14
N GLY A 9 -26.39 14.14 -24.23
CA GLY A 9 -25.00 14.59 -24.47
C GLY A 9 -23.98 13.85 -23.60
N SER A 10 -23.46 12.74 -24.12
CA SER A 10 -22.36 11.94 -23.56
C SER A 10 -21.02 12.70 -23.61
N TYR A 11 -20.37 12.88 -22.46
CA TYR A 11 -18.94 13.19 -22.38
C TYR A 11 -18.18 11.90 -22.03
N SER A 12 -17.72 11.19 -23.05
CA SER A 12 -16.69 10.15 -22.95
C SER A 12 -15.38 10.73 -23.47
N GLN A 13 -14.39 10.89 -22.58
CA GLN A 13 -13.02 11.22 -22.96
C GLN A 13 -12.14 10.06 -22.48
N GLN A 14 -11.87 9.14 -23.40
CA GLN A 14 -10.88 8.07 -23.25
C GLN A 14 -9.47 8.66 -23.41
N VAL A 15 -8.58 8.33 -22.47
CA VAL A 15 -7.16 8.67 -22.53
C VAL A 15 -6.45 7.67 -23.44
N PRO A 16 -5.74 8.10 -24.50
CA PRO A 16 -4.96 7.20 -25.34
C PRO A 16 -3.68 6.73 -24.63
N ILE A 17 -3.48 5.41 -24.59
CA ILE A 17 -2.23 4.76 -24.20
C ILE A 17 -1.20 5.01 -25.31
N SER A 18 -0.45 6.11 -25.21
CA SER A 18 0.71 6.35 -26.05
C SER A 18 1.88 5.47 -25.59
N ARG A 19 2.14 4.36 -26.30
CA ARG A 19 3.42 3.65 -26.22
C ARG A 19 4.52 4.55 -26.79
N ARG A 20 5.24 5.27 -25.92
CA ARG A 20 6.58 5.78 -26.27
C ARG A 20 7.59 4.68 -25.97
N THR A 21 8.00 3.98 -27.02
CA THR A 21 9.24 3.21 -27.04
C THR A 21 10.41 4.19 -26.96
N SER A 22 11.07 4.30 -25.80
CA SER A 22 12.38 4.93 -25.72
C SER A 22 13.42 3.97 -26.30
N SER A 23 13.80 4.26 -27.54
CA SER A 23 14.98 3.73 -28.22
C SER A 23 16.24 4.13 -27.47
N LEU A 24 17.06 3.17 -27.03
CA LEU A 24 18.50 3.32 -26.79
C LEU A 24 19.12 1.92 -26.61
N LEU A 25 19.27 1.18 -27.71
CA LEU A 25 20.24 0.08 -27.80
C LEU A 25 20.73 0.01 -29.25
N SER A 26 21.87 0.62 -29.52
CA SER A 26 22.59 0.50 -30.79
C SER A 26 24.07 0.60 -30.50
N ALA A 27 24.69 -0.56 -30.25
CA ALA A 27 26.12 -0.81 -30.48
C ALA A 27 26.40 -2.28 -30.14
N PHE A 28 26.43 -3.13 -31.16
CA PHE A 28 27.35 -4.26 -31.35
C PHE A 28 26.82 -5.09 -32.54
N VAL A 29 27.23 -4.71 -33.74
CA VAL A 29 27.12 -5.58 -34.93
C VAL A 29 28.49 -6.24 -35.08
N GLY A 30 28.55 -7.53 -34.76
CA GLY A 30 29.65 -8.43 -35.08
C GLY A 30 29.13 -9.50 -36.05
N THR A 31 29.60 -9.42 -37.28
CA THR A 31 29.34 -10.27 -38.45
C THR A 31 29.63 -11.75 -38.21
N VAL A 32 28.67 -12.65 -38.52
CA VAL A 32 28.94 -13.93 -39.23
C VAL A 32 27.75 -14.23 -40.14
N ALA A 33 28.06 -14.58 -41.40
CA ALA A 33 27.14 -14.76 -42.50
C ALA A 33 26.50 -16.16 -42.57
N ALA A 34 25.26 -16.16 -43.06
CA ALA A 34 24.61 -17.08 -44.01
C ALA A 34 24.71 -18.61 -43.83
N VAL A 35 23.54 -19.25 -43.64
CA VAL A 35 23.03 -20.31 -44.53
C VAL A 35 21.51 -20.17 -44.62
N ALA A 36 21.00 -19.94 -45.82
CA ALA A 36 19.59 -20.08 -46.17
C ALA A 36 19.38 -21.45 -46.81
N LEU A 37 18.37 -22.20 -46.37
CA LEU A 37 17.78 -23.24 -47.21
C LEU A 37 16.26 -23.33 -46.94
N VAL A 38 15.56 -23.24 -48.06
CA VAL A 38 14.11 -23.16 -48.26
C VAL A 38 13.49 -24.54 -48.11
N LEU A 39 12.39 -24.65 -47.35
CA LEU A 39 11.28 -25.54 -47.66
C LEU A 39 9.97 -24.88 -47.20
N GLY A 40 9.13 -24.56 -48.17
CA GLY A 40 7.82 -23.95 -47.97
C GLY A 40 6.80 -24.95 -47.43
N GLY A 41 6.00 -24.45 -46.48
CA GLY A 41 4.79 -25.09 -45.99
C GLY A 41 3.83 -23.99 -45.58
N SER A 42 2.80 -23.77 -46.40
CA SER A 42 1.73 -22.79 -46.23
C SER A 42 0.91 -23.08 -44.97
N LEU A 43 0.94 -22.16 -44.01
CA LEU A 43 -0.09 -22.02 -42.98
C LEU A 43 -0.65 -20.60 -43.08
N SER A 44 -1.82 -20.51 -43.69
CA SER A 44 -2.69 -19.35 -43.70
C SER A 44 -3.18 -19.06 -42.28
N ALA A 45 -2.61 -18.03 -41.64
CA ALA A 45 -3.20 -17.39 -40.48
C ALA A 45 -3.88 -16.09 -40.97
N SER A 46 -5.19 -16.15 -41.12
CA SER A 46 -6.04 -14.99 -41.35
C SER A 46 -6.06 -14.11 -40.09
N ALA A 47 -5.68 -12.85 -40.29
CA ALA A 47 -5.93 -11.76 -39.36
C ALA A 47 -7.38 -11.29 -39.52
N GLU A 48 -8.12 -11.22 -38.40
CA GLU A 48 -9.43 -10.60 -38.12
C GLU A 48 -9.86 -11.25 -36.77
N ASP A 49 -10.13 -10.60 -35.64
CA ASP A 49 -10.70 -9.29 -35.38
C ASP A 49 -10.07 -8.61 -34.16
N ALA A 50 -9.89 -7.30 -34.31
CA ALA A 50 -9.74 -6.37 -33.21
C ALA A 50 -11.13 -5.92 -32.73
N ASP A 51 -11.20 -5.65 -31.43
CA ASP A 51 -12.06 -4.61 -30.85
C ASP A 51 -13.58 -4.80 -30.98
N THR A 52 -14.14 -5.51 -30.01
CA THR A 52 -15.41 -5.10 -29.41
C THR A 52 -15.30 -5.23 -27.90
N SER A 53 -14.95 -4.14 -27.23
CA SER A 53 -15.17 -3.97 -25.78
C SER A 53 -16.68 -3.92 -25.50
N PRO A 54 -17.28 -4.89 -24.79
CA PRO A 54 -18.64 -4.74 -24.30
C PRO A 54 -18.55 -4.01 -22.96
N ARG A 55 -18.34 -2.69 -22.99
CA ARG A 55 -18.56 -1.83 -21.83
C ARG A 55 -19.85 -1.04 -22.00
N ALA A 56 -20.96 -1.78 -22.02
CA ALA A 56 -22.31 -1.31 -21.74
C ALA A 56 -23.19 -2.55 -21.49
N THR A 57 -24.01 -2.49 -20.43
CA THR A 57 -25.00 -3.47 -19.92
C THR A 57 -24.53 -4.44 -18.83
N ASP A 58 -25.24 -4.34 -17.70
CA ASP A 58 -24.99 -4.93 -16.38
C ASP A 58 -25.18 -6.45 -16.30
N SER A 59 -24.73 -7.06 -15.19
CA SER A 59 -25.51 -8.16 -14.56
C SER A 59 -25.25 -8.32 -13.06
N ALA A 60 -26.33 -8.58 -12.31
CA ALA A 60 -26.44 -8.56 -10.85
C ALA A 60 -25.82 -9.76 -10.09
N SER A 61 -25.05 -10.64 -10.73
CA SER A 61 -24.61 -11.93 -10.16
C SER A 61 -23.22 -11.90 -9.51
N GLY A 62 -22.28 -11.06 -9.95
CA GLY A 62 -20.97 -10.89 -9.27
C GLY A 62 -21.09 -10.18 -7.92
N ILE A 63 -21.99 -9.21 -7.85
CA ILE A 63 -22.38 -8.49 -6.62
C ILE A 63 -22.94 -9.47 -5.56
N GLN A 64 -23.63 -10.53 -5.97
CA GLN A 64 -24.21 -11.52 -5.05
C GLN A 64 -23.15 -12.34 -4.31
N ALA A 65 -21.98 -12.61 -4.90
CA ALA A 65 -20.93 -13.40 -4.26
C ALA A 65 -20.22 -12.62 -3.14
N GLN A 66 -19.84 -11.36 -3.39
CA GLN A 66 -19.30 -10.49 -2.34
C GLN A 66 -20.37 -10.08 -1.32
N ALA A 67 -21.62 -9.86 -1.75
CA ALA A 67 -22.73 -9.61 -0.82
C ALA A 67 -23.00 -10.83 0.07
N ALA A 68 -22.87 -12.06 -0.45
CA ALA A 68 -23.01 -13.29 0.33
C ALA A 68 -21.86 -13.47 1.33
N ALA A 69 -20.62 -13.17 0.94
CA ALA A 69 -19.48 -13.17 1.85
C ALA A 69 -19.64 -12.11 2.96
N GLN A 70 -20.06 -10.90 2.59
CA GLN A 70 -20.36 -9.83 3.54
C GLN A 70 -21.55 -10.19 4.45
N ALA A 71 -22.59 -10.85 3.94
CA ALA A 71 -23.74 -11.31 4.72
C ALA A 71 -23.35 -12.43 5.71
N THR A 72 -22.52 -13.39 5.28
CA THR A 72 -21.99 -14.45 6.14
C THR A 72 -21.14 -13.85 7.26
N LEU A 73 -20.24 -12.92 6.91
CA LEU A 73 -19.48 -12.17 7.90
C LEU A 73 -20.40 -11.40 8.85
N GLN A 74 -21.44 -10.77 8.32
CA GLN A 74 -22.40 -9.98 9.10
C GLN A 74 -23.10 -10.85 10.15
N GLN A 75 -23.53 -12.05 9.76
CA GLN A 75 -24.13 -13.02 10.67
C GLN A 75 -23.13 -13.47 11.74
N SER A 76 -21.88 -13.74 11.37
CA SER A 76 -20.85 -14.15 12.34
C SER A 76 -20.53 -13.04 13.34
N LEU A 77 -20.46 -11.79 12.88
CA LEU A 77 -20.22 -10.61 13.71
C LEU A 77 -21.40 -10.34 14.66
N ALA A 78 -22.63 -10.46 14.17
CA ALA A 78 -23.85 -10.33 14.96
C ALA A 78 -23.90 -11.41 16.04
N ALA A 79 -23.63 -12.67 15.69
CA ALA A 79 -23.63 -13.79 16.64
C ALA A 79 -22.57 -13.61 17.74
N ALA A 80 -21.37 -13.13 17.39
CA ALA A 80 -20.30 -12.87 18.35
C ALA A 80 -20.63 -11.74 19.36
N HIS A 81 -21.59 -10.87 19.04
CA HIS A 81 -21.97 -9.72 19.88
C HIS A 81 -23.43 -9.80 20.37
N ALA A 82 -24.10 -10.94 20.18
CA ALA A 82 -25.43 -11.16 20.72
C ALA A 82 -25.36 -11.24 22.26
N PRO A 83 -26.27 -10.58 22.99
CA PRO A 83 -26.32 -10.71 24.45
C PRO A 83 -26.55 -12.19 24.81
N ALA A 84 -25.79 -12.69 25.78
CA ALA A 84 -25.95 -14.06 26.26
C ALA A 84 -27.39 -14.26 26.73
N ALA A 85 -28.12 -15.20 26.10
CA ALA A 85 -29.45 -15.56 26.54
C ALA A 85 -29.36 -16.10 27.97
N THR A 86 -29.92 -15.37 28.93
CA THR A 86 -30.11 -15.85 30.29
C THR A 86 -31.12 -16.98 30.25
N SER A 87 -30.63 -18.22 30.27
CA SER A 87 -31.47 -19.40 30.48
C SER A 87 -32.06 -19.31 31.88
N GLY A 88 -33.36 -19.00 31.95
CA GLY A 88 -34.10 -18.95 33.19
C GLY A 88 -34.13 -20.32 33.88
N ALA A 89 -33.56 -20.38 35.07
CA ALA A 89 -33.88 -21.39 36.06
C ALA A 89 -34.22 -20.66 37.36
N SER A 90 -35.52 -20.59 37.66
CA SER A 90 -36.06 -20.03 38.89
C SER A 90 -35.69 -20.92 40.08
N LYS A 91 -35.02 -20.35 41.09
CA LYS A 91 -35.15 -20.77 42.49
C LYS A 91 -35.14 -19.54 43.38
N ASN A 92 -36.25 -19.36 44.10
CA ASN A 92 -36.45 -18.42 45.18
C ASN A 92 -35.43 -18.66 46.30
N GLU A 93 -34.86 -17.59 46.86
CA GLU A 93 -34.83 -17.36 48.31
C GLU A 93 -34.43 -15.91 48.63
N ALA A 94 -35.04 -15.38 49.69
CA ALA A 94 -35.13 -13.98 50.06
C ALA A 94 -33.97 -13.52 50.95
N GLY A 95 -33.55 -12.25 50.84
CA GLY A 95 -32.57 -11.64 51.74
C GLY A 95 -32.12 -10.23 51.40
N SER A 96 -32.95 -9.23 51.71
CA SER A 96 -32.65 -7.85 52.19
C SER A 96 -31.43 -7.04 51.69
N GLN A 97 -31.75 -5.90 51.04
CA GLN A 97 -31.11 -4.56 51.09
C GLN A 97 -29.67 -4.42 50.52
N SER A 98 -29.28 -3.39 49.75
CA SER A 98 -29.85 -2.07 49.44
C SER A 98 -29.22 -1.52 48.16
N THR A 99 -29.99 -0.65 47.51
CA THR A 99 -29.75 0.17 46.31
C THR A 99 -28.39 0.84 46.19
N GLN A 100 -27.62 0.47 45.15
CA GLN A 100 -27.02 1.44 44.22
C GLN A 100 -27.15 0.90 42.79
N ALA A 101 -27.85 1.65 41.96
CA ALA A 101 -28.20 1.31 40.60
C ALA A 101 -26.94 1.08 39.75
N GLN A 102 -26.72 -0.18 39.38
CA GLN A 102 -25.94 -0.51 38.20
C GLN A 102 -26.59 0.20 37.01
N THR A 103 -25.88 1.17 36.47
CA THR A 103 -26.11 1.71 35.14
C THR A 103 -25.79 0.64 34.11
N ASP A 104 -26.73 -0.29 33.93
CA ASP A 104 -26.91 -0.95 32.66
C ASP A 104 -27.52 0.06 31.68
N SER A 105 -27.07 0.01 30.42
CA SER A 105 -27.59 0.77 29.25
C SER A 105 -27.03 2.18 28.93
N THR A 106 -25.70 2.34 28.89
CA THR A 106 -25.06 3.36 28.02
C THR A 106 -24.35 2.77 26.80
N ALA A 107 -24.69 1.54 26.41
CA ALA A 107 -24.40 1.01 25.07
C ALA A 107 -25.39 1.58 24.03
N SER A 108 -25.49 2.92 23.96
CA SER A 108 -26.12 3.65 22.86
C SER A 108 -25.90 5.16 23.08
N ALA A 109 -24.82 5.72 22.54
CA ALA A 109 -24.71 7.15 22.20
C ALA A 109 -23.38 7.56 21.52
N ALA A 110 -22.33 6.72 21.57
CA ALA A 110 -21.14 6.89 20.76
C ALA A 110 -20.93 5.60 19.97
N ALA A 111 -21.45 5.56 18.74
CA ALA A 111 -21.06 4.53 17.79
C ALA A 111 -19.52 4.50 17.72
N LEU A 112 -18.89 3.47 18.28
CA LEU A 112 -17.89 2.65 17.59
C LEU A 112 -17.23 3.43 16.43
N ALA A 113 -16.31 4.36 16.76
CA ALA A 113 -15.98 5.58 15.99
C ALA A 113 -15.46 5.39 14.54
N PHE A 114 -16.29 4.81 13.67
CA PHE A 114 -16.05 4.74 12.25
C PHE A 114 -16.08 6.17 11.69
N SER A 115 -15.01 6.53 11.00
CA SER A 115 -14.94 7.77 10.23
C SER A 115 -14.69 7.41 8.77
N ALA A 116 -15.63 7.76 7.89
CA ALA A 116 -15.49 7.50 6.46
C ALA A 116 -14.19 8.10 5.89
N GLY A 117 -13.73 9.23 6.44
CA GLY A 117 -12.48 9.88 6.04
C GLY A 117 -11.22 9.36 6.74
N ASN A 118 -11.35 8.54 7.79
CA ASN A 118 -10.22 8.00 8.55
C ASN A 118 -10.57 6.61 9.10
N ILE A 119 -10.50 5.59 8.25
CA ILE A 119 -10.86 4.21 8.62
C ILE A 119 -9.73 3.58 9.45
N ILE A 120 -8.48 3.81 9.04
CA ILE A 120 -7.28 3.28 9.70
C ILE A 120 -6.10 4.20 9.40
N ASN A 121 -5.20 4.37 10.37
CA ASN A 121 -3.95 5.13 10.22
C ASN A 121 -2.97 4.41 9.30
N ASP A 122 -2.14 5.18 8.58
CA ASP A 122 -1.10 4.63 7.70
C ASP A 122 -0.10 3.79 8.51
N SER A 123 0.26 4.22 9.73
CA SER A 123 1.22 3.48 10.56
C SER A 123 0.74 2.12 11.04
N LEU A 124 -0.57 1.91 11.14
CA LEU A 124 -1.14 0.60 11.45
C LEU A 124 -1.33 -0.28 10.20
N PHE A 125 -1.41 0.35 9.02
CA PHE A 125 -1.65 -0.32 7.75
C PHE A 125 -0.37 -0.76 7.05
N TYR A 126 0.59 0.15 6.90
CA TYR A 126 1.81 -0.02 6.11
C TYR A 126 3.05 -0.35 6.98
N THR A 127 2.84 -1.10 8.06
CA THR A 127 3.92 -1.61 8.93
C THR A 127 4.02 -3.13 8.79
N GLY A 128 4.89 -3.59 7.88
CA GLY A 128 5.10 -5.01 7.58
C GLY A 128 5.69 -5.88 8.70
N THR A 129 5.92 -5.30 9.88
CA THR A 129 6.51 -5.97 11.05
C THR A 129 5.57 -5.98 12.25
N ALA A 130 4.27 -5.81 12.03
CA ALA A 130 3.26 -5.71 13.09
C ALA A 130 3.12 -6.99 13.93
N LEU A 131 3.32 -8.17 13.33
CA LEU A 131 3.33 -9.47 14.02
C LEU A 131 4.44 -10.36 13.44
N THR A 132 5.04 -11.18 14.30
CA THR A 132 5.92 -12.30 13.90
C THR A 132 5.09 -13.51 13.45
N THR A 133 5.69 -14.48 12.76
CA THR A 133 5.03 -15.76 12.41
C THR A 133 4.38 -16.43 13.61
N ALA A 134 5.07 -16.49 14.76
CA ALA A 134 4.56 -17.11 15.97
C ALA A 134 3.33 -16.38 16.51
N GLN A 135 3.34 -15.03 16.52
CA GLN A 135 2.19 -14.23 16.94
C GLN A 135 1.00 -14.40 16.01
N VAL A 136 1.23 -14.48 14.69
CA VAL A 136 0.16 -14.80 13.73
C VAL A 136 -0.42 -16.19 14.01
N GLN A 137 0.42 -17.20 14.24
CA GLN A 137 -0.07 -18.56 14.53
C GLN A 137 -0.88 -18.61 15.84
N THR A 138 -0.41 -17.93 16.90
CA THR A 138 -1.16 -17.81 18.16
C THR A 138 -2.52 -17.16 17.92
N PHE A 139 -2.56 -16.09 17.13
CA PHE A 139 -3.80 -15.41 16.77
C PHE A 139 -4.76 -16.33 16.01
N LEU A 140 -4.28 -17.06 15.00
CA LEU A 140 -5.09 -18.03 14.25
C LEU A 140 -5.60 -19.16 15.16
N ASN A 141 -4.79 -19.64 16.10
CA ASN A 141 -5.21 -20.66 17.06
C ASN A 141 -6.34 -20.19 17.97
N GLN A 142 -6.30 -18.91 18.39
CA GLN A 142 -7.34 -18.29 19.21
C GLN A 142 -8.63 -18.06 18.43
N LYS A 143 -8.55 -17.41 17.25
CA LYS A 143 -9.73 -17.09 16.44
C LYS A 143 -10.36 -18.32 15.78
N GLY A 144 -9.56 -19.32 15.43
CA GLY A 144 -10.02 -20.62 14.92
C GLY A 144 -10.26 -21.67 15.99
N SER A 145 -10.48 -21.28 17.25
CA SER A 145 -10.70 -22.22 18.37
C SER A 145 -11.98 -23.07 18.20
N GLY A 146 -12.98 -22.55 17.48
CA GLY A 146 -14.21 -23.27 17.13
C GLY A 146 -14.07 -24.23 15.94
N CYS A 147 -12.86 -24.49 15.45
CA CYS A 147 -12.64 -25.39 14.31
C CYS A 147 -13.23 -26.80 14.57
N THR A 148 -14.08 -27.27 13.66
CA THR A 148 -14.67 -28.60 13.72
C THR A 148 -13.58 -29.66 13.54
N ALA A 149 -13.64 -30.72 14.35
CA ALA A 149 -12.67 -31.82 14.26
C ALA A 149 -12.63 -32.41 12.85
N GLY A 150 -11.43 -32.57 12.29
CA GLY A 150 -11.23 -33.06 10.92
C GLY A 150 -11.39 -32.01 9.82
N SER A 151 -11.85 -30.79 10.13
CA SER A 151 -11.92 -29.69 9.17
C SER A 151 -10.55 -29.02 8.98
N LEU A 152 -10.25 -28.64 7.74
CA LEU A 152 -9.06 -27.86 7.43
C LEU A 152 -9.36 -26.38 7.68
N CYS A 153 -9.28 -25.93 8.93
CA CYS A 153 -9.39 -24.51 9.28
C CYS A 153 -8.06 -23.77 9.05
N LEU A 154 -8.12 -22.45 8.90
CA LEU A 154 -6.94 -21.64 8.58
C LEU A 154 -5.77 -21.82 9.57
N LYS A 155 -6.06 -22.03 10.86
CA LYS A 155 -5.06 -22.32 11.90
C LYS A 155 -4.20 -23.58 11.63
N ASN A 156 -4.76 -24.55 10.92
CA ASN A 156 -4.14 -25.83 10.59
C ASN A 156 -3.76 -25.92 9.10
N TYR A 157 -4.07 -24.89 8.31
CA TYR A 157 -3.85 -24.87 6.87
C TYR A 157 -2.35 -24.85 6.53
N LYS A 158 -1.99 -25.62 5.50
CA LYS A 158 -0.66 -25.62 4.89
C LYS A 158 -0.77 -25.64 3.38
N GLN A 159 0.16 -24.98 2.71
CA GLN A 159 0.26 -24.95 1.26
C GLN A 159 1.72 -24.93 0.82
N THR A 160 2.04 -25.61 -0.27
CA THR A 160 3.29 -25.40 -0.99
C THR A 160 3.19 -24.12 -1.81
N THR A 161 4.04 -23.16 -1.51
CA THR A 161 4.10 -21.87 -2.21
C THR A 161 5.18 -21.88 -3.28
N TYR A 162 5.16 -20.88 -4.15
CA TYR A 162 6.14 -20.71 -5.21
C TYR A 162 6.90 -19.39 -5.07
N THR A 163 8.01 -19.27 -5.81
CA THR A 163 8.85 -18.08 -5.75
C THR A 163 8.25 -16.96 -6.60
N GLN A 164 8.08 -15.78 -6.00
CA GLN A 164 7.78 -14.54 -6.71
C GLN A 164 9.04 -13.68 -6.76
N ALA A 165 9.34 -13.14 -7.94
CA ALA A 165 10.41 -12.16 -8.08
C ALA A 165 10.11 -10.93 -7.21
N ALA A 166 11.18 -10.24 -6.77
CA ALA A 166 10.99 -8.92 -6.20
C ALA A 166 10.51 -7.97 -7.30
N ASP A 167 9.72 -6.99 -6.93
CA ASP A 167 9.41 -5.84 -7.75
C ASP A 167 9.28 -4.60 -6.85
N GLN A 168 8.67 -3.55 -7.39
CA GLN A 168 8.51 -2.29 -6.68
C GLN A 168 7.45 -2.31 -5.57
N MET A 169 6.54 -3.28 -5.57
CA MET A 169 5.51 -3.41 -4.54
C MET A 169 5.97 -4.31 -3.40
N CYS A 170 6.63 -5.42 -3.74
CA CYS A 170 6.99 -6.45 -2.79
C CYS A 170 8.42 -6.97 -3.02
N GLY A 171 9.13 -7.24 -1.93
CA GLY A 171 10.38 -8.01 -1.96
C GLY A 171 10.17 -9.45 -2.45
N LYS A 172 11.28 -10.11 -2.81
CA LYS A 172 11.28 -11.49 -3.34
C LYS A 172 10.65 -12.45 -2.33
N TYR A 173 9.61 -13.17 -2.75
CA TYR A 173 9.08 -14.30 -2.00
C TYR A 173 9.79 -15.56 -2.46
N VAL A 174 10.46 -16.28 -1.55
CA VAL A 174 11.06 -17.58 -1.88
C VAL A 174 10.10 -18.69 -1.45
N GLY A 175 9.54 -19.42 -2.41
CA GLY A 175 8.57 -20.48 -2.14
C GLY A 175 9.14 -21.61 -1.28
N ALA A 176 8.27 -22.28 -0.52
CA ALA A 176 8.63 -23.44 0.29
C ALA A 176 7.46 -24.44 0.36
N ALA A 177 7.79 -25.71 0.59
CA ALA A 177 6.80 -26.75 0.79
C ALA A 177 6.11 -26.62 2.15
N ASN A 178 4.81 -26.90 2.19
CA ASN A 178 4.03 -27.01 3.42
C ASN A 178 4.08 -25.78 4.36
N GLU A 179 4.14 -24.57 3.81
CA GLU A 179 4.08 -23.35 4.62
C GLU A 179 2.72 -23.23 5.29
N THR A 180 2.73 -22.88 6.58
CA THR A 180 1.50 -22.58 7.31
C THR A 180 0.87 -21.27 6.83
N ALA A 181 -0.44 -21.12 7.02
CA ALA A 181 -1.11 -19.84 6.79
C ALA A 181 -0.43 -18.68 7.55
N ALA A 182 0.03 -18.93 8.79
CA ALA A 182 0.75 -17.94 9.58
C ALA A 182 2.07 -17.50 8.94
N THR A 183 2.81 -18.44 8.33
CA THR A 183 4.07 -18.15 7.64
C THR A 183 3.80 -17.31 6.40
N ILE A 184 2.79 -17.67 5.61
CA ILE A 184 2.37 -16.93 4.42
C ILE A 184 2.00 -15.48 4.77
N VAL A 185 1.09 -15.28 5.74
CA VAL A 185 0.66 -13.94 6.18
C VAL A 185 1.83 -13.11 6.69
N TYR A 186 2.71 -13.70 7.52
CA TYR A 186 3.90 -13.03 8.00
C TYR A 186 4.82 -12.58 6.86
N ARG A 187 5.21 -13.51 5.99
CA ARG A 187 6.18 -13.27 4.92
C ARG A 187 5.66 -12.27 3.90
N VAL A 188 4.41 -12.41 3.46
CA VAL A 188 3.78 -11.46 2.54
C VAL A 188 3.74 -10.06 3.17
N GLY A 189 3.25 -9.94 4.40
CA GLY A 189 3.17 -8.65 5.08
C GLY A 189 4.54 -7.98 5.21
N LYS A 190 5.57 -8.74 5.58
CA LYS A 190 6.95 -8.25 5.69
C LYS A 190 7.54 -7.80 4.35
N LEU A 191 7.34 -8.60 3.30
CA LEU A 191 7.95 -8.35 1.98
C LEU A 191 7.28 -7.19 1.26
N CYS A 192 5.97 -7.02 1.40
CA CYS A 192 5.23 -5.93 0.78
C CYS A 192 5.16 -4.68 1.68
N GLY A 193 5.47 -4.78 2.98
CA GLY A 193 5.31 -3.67 3.91
C GLY A 193 3.84 -3.42 4.27
N ILE A 194 3.04 -4.48 4.37
CA ILE A 194 1.63 -4.44 4.81
C ILE A 194 1.52 -5.15 6.15
N SER A 195 0.81 -4.55 7.09
CA SER A 195 0.61 -5.11 8.43
C SER A 195 -0.07 -6.47 8.39
N GLN A 196 0.50 -7.45 9.12
CA GLN A 196 -0.12 -8.76 9.29
C GLN A 196 -1.52 -8.66 9.90
N LYS A 197 -1.74 -7.67 10.79
CA LYS A 197 -3.06 -7.38 11.36
C LYS A 197 -4.06 -6.99 10.28
N VAL A 198 -3.63 -6.14 9.34
CA VAL A 198 -4.46 -5.75 8.18
C VAL A 198 -4.76 -6.93 7.27
N LEU A 199 -3.77 -7.79 6.97
CA LEU A 199 -4.00 -8.98 6.15
C LEU A 199 -4.99 -9.95 6.82
N LEU A 200 -4.88 -10.18 8.13
CA LEU A 200 -5.83 -11.00 8.88
C LEU A 200 -7.23 -10.40 8.89
N THR A 201 -7.35 -9.08 9.11
CA THR A 201 -8.62 -8.36 9.01
C THR A 201 -9.22 -8.49 7.62
N LEU A 202 -8.42 -8.37 6.56
CA LEU A 202 -8.89 -8.49 5.19
C LEU A 202 -9.39 -9.90 4.89
N ILE A 203 -8.63 -10.94 5.26
CA ILE A 203 -9.07 -12.34 5.06
C ILE A 203 -10.40 -12.59 5.77
N GLN A 204 -10.54 -12.10 7.00
CA GLN A 204 -11.81 -12.20 7.71
C GLN A 204 -12.93 -11.41 7.03
N LYS A 205 -12.64 -10.18 6.60
CA LYS A 205 -13.61 -9.28 5.96
C LYS A 205 -14.17 -9.90 4.67
N GLU A 206 -13.33 -10.59 3.91
CA GLU A 206 -13.65 -11.03 2.55
C GLU A 206 -14.17 -12.46 2.47
N SER A 207 -13.81 -13.35 3.39
CA SER A 207 -14.27 -14.76 3.36
C SER A 207 -14.61 -15.34 4.73
N SER A 208 -14.52 -14.56 5.80
CA SER A 208 -14.65 -15.05 7.20
C SER A 208 -13.65 -16.16 7.59
N LEU A 209 -12.66 -16.44 6.75
CA LEU A 209 -11.84 -17.66 6.81
C LEU A 209 -10.98 -17.77 8.08
N VAL A 210 -10.62 -16.65 8.71
CA VAL A 210 -9.81 -16.66 9.94
C VAL A 210 -10.55 -17.33 11.11
N ALA A 211 -11.86 -17.10 11.23
CA ALA A 211 -12.69 -17.63 12.31
C ALA A 211 -13.63 -18.77 11.87
N ALA A 212 -13.59 -19.17 10.60
CA ALA A 212 -14.46 -20.20 10.05
C ALA A 212 -14.22 -21.57 10.73
N THR A 213 -15.32 -22.27 11.04
CA THR A 213 -15.31 -23.54 11.78
C THR A 213 -15.20 -24.76 10.86
N ASN A 214 -15.69 -24.66 9.62
CA ASN A 214 -15.61 -25.70 8.60
C ASN A 214 -15.47 -25.07 7.19
N PRO A 215 -14.28 -24.54 6.84
CA PRO A 215 -14.08 -23.89 5.55
C PRO A 215 -14.10 -24.89 4.39
N THR A 216 -14.55 -24.40 3.23
CA THR A 216 -14.52 -25.09 1.95
C THR A 216 -13.22 -24.79 1.19
N ALA A 217 -12.95 -25.53 0.11
CA ALA A 217 -11.84 -25.22 -0.79
C ALA A 217 -11.97 -23.82 -1.41
N GLY A 218 -13.19 -23.42 -1.78
CA GLY A 218 -13.47 -22.11 -2.38
C GLY A 218 -13.08 -20.93 -1.47
N ASP A 219 -13.24 -21.08 -0.15
CA ASP A 219 -12.85 -20.04 0.82
C ASP A 219 -11.35 -19.72 0.76
N TYR A 220 -10.52 -20.71 0.43
CA TYR A 220 -9.09 -20.51 0.21
C TYR A 220 -8.77 -19.96 -1.18
N GLU A 221 -9.58 -20.28 -2.19
CA GLU A 221 -9.41 -19.79 -3.56
C GLU A 221 -9.61 -18.28 -3.65
N THR A 222 -10.56 -17.73 -2.89
CA THR A 222 -10.93 -16.31 -2.90
C THR A 222 -10.74 -15.64 -1.52
N ALA A 223 -9.74 -16.09 -0.76
CA ALA A 223 -9.54 -15.71 0.65
C ALA A 223 -9.49 -14.21 0.94
N THR A 224 -9.16 -13.36 -0.04
CA THR A 224 -9.14 -11.89 0.11
C THR A 224 -10.06 -11.20 -0.90
N GLY A 225 -10.82 -11.95 -1.70
CA GLY A 225 -11.62 -11.40 -2.80
C GLY A 225 -10.78 -10.75 -3.91
N TYR A 226 -9.46 -10.94 -3.93
CA TYR A 226 -8.62 -10.36 -4.96
C TYR A 226 -8.86 -11.05 -6.31
N GLY A 227 -9.02 -10.27 -7.38
CA GLY A 227 -9.38 -10.80 -8.70
C GLY A 227 -10.86 -11.17 -8.84
N CYS A 228 -11.68 -10.83 -7.85
CA CYS A 228 -13.13 -10.95 -7.89
C CYS A 228 -13.75 -9.58 -8.14
N ALA A 229 -13.68 -9.09 -9.38
CA ALA A 229 -14.34 -7.83 -9.71
C ALA A 229 -15.86 -7.99 -9.54
N ASP A 230 -16.53 -6.97 -8.98
CA ASP A 230 -17.97 -6.96 -8.75
C ASP A 230 -18.78 -7.20 -10.05
N THR A 231 -18.16 -6.95 -11.20
CA THR A 231 -18.71 -7.09 -12.56
C THR A 231 -18.49 -8.47 -13.18
N GLN A 232 -17.88 -9.43 -12.47
CA GLN A 232 -17.57 -10.76 -12.98
C GLN A 232 -18.40 -11.82 -12.27
N ALA A 233 -19.06 -12.69 -13.02
CA ALA A 233 -19.86 -13.81 -12.48
C ALA A 233 -18.98 -14.87 -11.76
N THR A 234 -17.71 -14.95 -12.14
CA THR A 234 -16.70 -15.80 -11.52
C THR A 234 -15.43 -14.99 -11.31
N CYS A 235 -14.83 -15.11 -10.14
CA CYS A 235 -13.50 -14.55 -9.87
C CYS A 235 -12.47 -15.08 -10.87
N ASP A 236 -11.45 -14.28 -11.16
CA ASP A 236 -10.35 -14.69 -12.02
C ASP A 236 -9.52 -15.78 -11.35
N LYS A 237 -9.67 -17.01 -11.88
CA LYS A 237 -8.98 -18.23 -11.44
C LYS A 237 -7.46 -18.11 -11.43
N TYR A 238 -6.88 -17.18 -12.19
CA TYR A 238 -5.45 -16.91 -12.15
C TYR A 238 -4.98 -16.52 -10.75
N TYR A 239 -5.86 -15.91 -9.95
CA TYR A 239 -5.56 -15.47 -8.59
C TYR A 239 -5.95 -16.47 -7.51
N TYR A 240 -6.43 -17.67 -7.86
CA TYR A 240 -6.86 -18.64 -6.87
C TYR A 240 -5.73 -19.16 -5.98
N GLY A 241 -6.12 -19.47 -4.75
CA GLY A 241 -5.33 -20.12 -3.72
C GLY A 241 -4.86 -19.15 -2.64
N PHE A 242 -4.84 -19.62 -1.39
CA PHE A 242 -4.62 -18.77 -0.22
C PHE A 242 -3.35 -17.91 -0.32
N TYR A 243 -2.22 -18.53 -0.67
CA TYR A 243 -0.98 -17.80 -0.90
C TYR A 243 -1.12 -16.67 -1.93
N ASN A 244 -1.75 -16.98 -3.06
CA ASN A 244 -1.90 -16.08 -4.19
C ASN A 244 -2.83 -14.90 -3.84
N GLN A 245 -3.94 -15.17 -3.17
CA GLN A 245 -4.89 -14.17 -2.67
C GLN A 245 -4.22 -13.19 -1.69
N VAL A 246 -3.48 -13.71 -0.71
CA VAL A 246 -2.80 -12.88 0.30
C VAL A 246 -1.67 -12.05 -0.34
N TYR A 247 -0.86 -12.65 -1.21
CA TYR A 247 0.22 -11.95 -1.92
C TYR A 247 -0.30 -10.81 -2.79
N ASN A 248 -1.28 -11.08 -3.66
CA ASN A 248 -1.75 -10.08 -4.61
C ASN A 248 -2.56 -8.96 -3.94
N ALA A 249 -3.32 -9.25 -2.88
CA ALA A 249 -3.98 -8.19 -2.10
C ALA A 249 -2.96 -7.24 -1.47
N ALA A 250 -1.89 -7.77 -0.86
CA ALA A 250 -0.81 -6.97 -0.29
C ALA A 250 -0.08 -6.15 -1.36
N TRP A 251 0.23 -6.77 -2.50
CA TRP A 251 0.84 -6.12 -3.66
C TRP A 251 -0.03 -4.95 -4.16
N GLN A 252 -1.34 -5.16 -4.26
CA GLN A 252 -2.27 -4.14 -4.75
C GLN A 252 -2.39 -2.96 -3.79
N PHE A 253 -2.38 -3.19 -2.47
CA PHE A 253 -2.36 -2.09 -1.50
C PHE A 253 -1.09 -1.23 -1.58
N LYS A 254 0.04 -1.80 -2.00
CA LYS A 254 1.25 -1.03 -2.29
C LYS A 254 1.13 -0.27 -3.60
N ARG A 255 0.51 -0.87 -4.62
CA ARG A 255 0.25 -0.20 -5.89
C ARG A 255 -0.64 1.04 -5.71
N TYR A 256 -1.64 1.00 -4.82
CA TYR A 256 -2.51 2.14 -4.52
C TYR A 256 -1.79 3.36 -3.93
N LEU A 257 -0.56 3.20 -3.43
CA LEU A 257 0.25 4.34 -2.97
C LEU A 257 0.86 5.15 -4.12
N ASN A 258 0.75 4.68 -5.38
CA ASN A 258 1.49 5.17 -6.53
C ASN A 258 3.00 5.35 -6.23
N PRO A 259 3.73 4.29 -5.80
CA PRO A 259 5.13 4.45 -5.43
C PRO A 259 5.99 5.01 -6.58
N PRO A 260 7.09 5.73 -6.28
CA PRO A 260 7.87 6.46 -7.28
C PRO A 260 8.37 5.59 -8.45
N GLY A 261 8.32 6.09 -9.68
CA GLY A 261 8.73 5.32 -10.87
C GLY A 261 7.61 4.51 -11.54
N ARG A 262 6.34 4.77 -11.16
CA ARG A 262 5.14 4.19 -11.79
C ARG A 262 4.23 5.29 -12.29
N THR A 263 3.35 4.92 -13.23
CA THR A 263 2.24 5.78 -13.63
C THR A 263 1.31 6.02 -12.44
N MET A 264 0.85 7.26 -12.30
CA MET A 264 -0.09 7.70 -11.28
C MET A 264 -1.52 7.25 -11.62
N ASP A 265 -1.77 5.94 -11.55
CA ASP A 265 -3.07 5.34 -11.90
C ASP A 265 -4.16 5.61 -10.85
N PHE A 266 -3.78 5.77 -9.58
CA PHE A 266 -4.72 5.84 -8.44
C PHE A 266 -4.87 7.27 -7.93
N THR A 267 -5.68 8.06 -8.64
CA THR A 267 -5.85 9.51 -8.39
C THR A 267 -7.27 9.94 -8.05
N TYR A 268 -8.26 9.05 -8.18
CA TYR A 268 -9.69 9.38 -8.02
C TYR A 268 -10.20 9.37 -6.57
N PHE A 269 -9.42 8.86 -5.60
CA PHE A 269 -9.61 9.08 -4.17
C PHE A 269 -8.45 9.89 -3.58
N PRO A 270 -8.33 11.18 -3.93
CA PRO A 270 -7.23 12.02 -3.49
C PRO A 270 -7.27 12.31 -1.98
N VAL A 271 -6.15 12.05 -1.30
CA VAL A 271 -5.98 12.38 0.13
C VAL A 271 -6.06 13.90 0.32
N GLY A 272 -6.76 14.34 1.37
CA GLY A 272 -6.92 15.74 1.75
C GLY A 272 -7.99 16.51 0.97
N LYS A 273 -8.58 15.92 -0.09
CA LYS A 273 -9.64 16.56 -0.88
C LYS A 273 -10.98 15.85 -0.65
N ALA A 274 -12.05 16.65 -0.58
CA ALA A 274 -13.41 16.12 -0.43
C ALA A 274 -13.85 15.42 -1.72
N THR A 275 -14.15 14.13 -1.63
CA THR A 275 -14.56 13.28 -2.77
C THR A 275 -15.97 12.75 -2.53
N SER A 276 -16.80 12.69 -3.58
CA SER A 276 -18.12 12.02 -3.46
C SER A 276 -17.88 10.51 -3.43
N ILE A 277 -18.30 9.85 -2.36
CA ILE A 277 -18.23 8.39 -2.23
C ILE A 277 -19.65 7.86 -2.13
N GLN A 278 -20.01 6.88 -2.96
CA GLN A 278 -21.36 6.33 -2.98
C GLN A 278 -21.63 5.46 -1.75
N TYR A 279 -22.89 5.38 -1.34
CA TYR A 279 -23.32 4.48 -0.28
C TYR A 279 -23.50 3.04 -0.75
N ASN A 280 -23.72 2.84 -2.05
CA ASN A 280 -23.97 1.55 -2.68
C ASN A 280 -23.63 1.64 -4.17
N TYR A 281 -23.52 0.49 -4.86
CA TYR A 281 -23.38 0.43 -6.32
C TYR A 281 -24.63 1.00 -7.02
N ASP A 282 -25.81 0.84 -6.40
CA ASP A 282 -27.03 1.49 -6.83
C ASP A 282 -26.91 2.99 -6.57
N THR A 283 -26.76 3.75 -7.65
CA THR A 283 -26.58 5.20 -7.60
C THR A 283 -27.79 5.94 -7.01
N SER A 284 -28.98 5.33 -6.99
CA SER A 284 -30.18 5.91 -6.37
C SER A 284 -30.03 6.03 -4.84
N CYS A 285 -29.15 5.23 -4.23
CA CYS A 285 -28.81 5.32 -2.80
C CYS A 285 -28.00 6.58 -2.45
N GLY A 286 -27.49 7.30 -3.45
CA GLY A 286 -26.79 8.56 -3.27
C GLY A 286 -25.33 8.43 -2.79
N SER A 287 -24.76 9.56 -2.40
CA SER A 287 -23.38 9.70 -1.96
C SER A 287 -23.23 10.83 -0.94
N SER A 288 -22.09 10.90 -0.26
CA SER A 288 -21.70 12.11 0.49
C SER A 288 -20.24 12.46 0.24
N LYS A 289 -19.88 13.72 0.57
CA LYS A 289 -18.51 14.21 0.48
C LYS A 289 -17.68 13.73 1.66
N VAL A 290 -16.62 13.00 1.37
CA VAL A 290 -15.68 12.46 2.35
C VAL A 290 -14.29 13.02 2.06
N THR A 291 -13.66 13.63 3.07
CA THR A 291 -12.25 14.04 3.00
C THR A 291 -11.37 12.95 3.60
N LEU A 292 -10.67 12.22 2.74
CA LEU A 292 -9.77 11.13 3.13
C LEU A 292 -8.52 11.70 3.80
N LYS A 293 -8.22 11.25 5.02
CA LYS A 293 -7.15 11.81 5.87
C LYS A 293 -5.78 11.22 5.57
N ASN A 294 -5.73 10.00 5.04
CA ASN A 294 -4.49 9.26 4.82
C ASN A 294 -4.62 8.28 3.65
N ALA A 295 -3.51 7.68 3.23
CA ALA A 295 -3.51 6.82 2.06
C ALA A 295 -4.08 5.42 2.33
N ALA A 296 -3.99 4.91 3.56
CA ALA A 296 -4.58 3.63 3.94
C ALA A 296 -6.10 3.65 3.80
N THR A 297 -6.74 4.75 4.23
CA THR A 297 -8.18 4.97 4.03
C THR A 297 -8.52 5.08 2.54
N ALA A 298 -7.72 5.79 1.75
CA ALA A 298 -7.90 5.83 0.29
C ALA A 298 -7.74 4.44 -0.35
N ALA A 299 -6.75 3.66 0.08
CA ALA A 299 -6.47 2.32 -0.39
C ALA A 299 -7.63 1.34 -0.12
N LEU A 300 -8.32 1.49 1.02
CA LEU A 300 -9.54 0.74 1.32
C LEU A 300 -10.70 1.12 0.39
N TYR A 301 -10.86 2.39 0.00
CA TYR A 301 -11.85 2.76 -1.02
C TYR A 301 -11.47 2.30 -2.43
N TYR A 302 -10.18 2.26 -2.77
CA TYR A 302 -9.74 1.64 -4.02
C TYR A 302 -10.06 0.13 -4.03
N TYR A 303 -9.97 -0.55 -2.88
CA TYR A 303 -10.28 -1.97 -2.76
C TYR A 303 -11.80 -2.25 -2.67
N THR A 304 -12.57 -1.37 -2.03
CA THR A 304 -14.02 -1.52 -1.85
C THR A 304 -14.69 -0.14 -1.90
N PRO A 305 -15.20 0.28 -3.07
CA PRO A 305 -15.48 1.70 -3.38
C PRO A 305 -16.80 2.25 -2.82
N TYR A 306 -17.21 1.81 -1.63
CA TYR A 306 -18.46 2.28 -0.99
C TYR A 306 -18.26 2.64 0.48
N GLN A 307 -18.94 3.69 0.93
CA GLN A 307 -19.02 4.06 2.34
C GLN A 307 -20.32 3.53 2.98
N PRO A 308 -20.32 3.16 4.27
CA PRO A 308 -21.55 2.79 4.94
C PRO A 308 -22.50 3.99 5.08
N ASN A 309 -23.80 3.75 4.93
CA ASN A 309 -24.82 4.75 5.19
C ASN A 309 -25.23 4.78 6.69
N LYS A 310 -26.18 5.66 7.04
CA LYS A 310 -26.64 5.81 8.43
C LYS A 310 -27.21 4.52 9.02
N ALA A 311 -27.97 3.74 8.24
CA ALA A 311 -28.55 2.48 8.70
C ALA A 311 -27.47 1.43 9.00
N ALA A 312 -26.49 1.29 8.11
CA ALA A 312 -25.34 0.42 8.32
C ALA A 312 -24.53 0.80 9.57
N LEU A 313 -24.36 2.09 9.86
CA LEU A 313 -23.63 2.58 11.02
C LEU A 313 -24.40 2.45 12.34
N ALA A 314 -25.73 2.55 12.30
CA ALA A 314 -26.59 2.33 13.46
C ALA A 314 -26.55 0.88 13.95
N ASN A 315 -26.23 -0.07 13.06
CA ASN A 315 -26.11 -1.48 13.38
C ASN A 315 -24.71 -2.04 13.03
N PRO A 316 -23.66 -1.67 13.78
CA PRO A 316 -22.26 -1.94 13.41
C PRO A 316 -21.86 -3.42 13.39
N TYR A 317 -22.72 -4.31 13.90
CA TYR A 317 -22.55 -5.77 13.83
C TYR A 317 -23.67 -6.49 13.10
N GLY A 318 -24.72 -5.81 12.64
CA GLY A 318 -25.80 -6.41 11.86
C GLY A 318 -26.04 -5.70 10.54
N SER A 319 -27.20 -6.01 9.95
CA SER A 319 -27.63 -5.48 8.66
C SER A 319 -28.23 -4.08 8.78
N GLY A 320 -28.15 -3.31 7.71
CA GLY A 320 -28.87 -2.05 7.52
C GLY A 320 -30.01 -2.18 6.50
N ASP A 321 -30.30 -1.10 5.79
CA ASP A 321 -31.31 -1.03 4.72
C ASP A 321 -30.77 -1.45 3.34
N ALA A 322 -31.60 -1.34 2.30
CA ALA A 322 -31.22 -1.69 0.91
C ALA A 322 -30.04 -0.86 0.35
N CYS A 323 -29.76 0.31 0.94
CA CYS A 323 -28.67 1.20 0.54
C CYS A 323 -27.41 1.02 1.37
N SER A 324 -27.38 0.02 2.25
CA SER A 324 -26.27 -0.23 3.15
C SER A 324 -25.15 -0.98 2.44
N SER A 325 -23.92 -0.46 2.55
CA SER A 325 -22.68 -1.17 2.19
C SER A 325 -21.86 -1.46 3.44
N TYR A 326 -21.26 -2.66 3.48
CA TYR A 326 -20.63 -3.17 4.70
C TYR A 326 -19.12 -3.25 4.64
N GLY A 327 -18.50 -3.37 3.46
CA GLY A 327 -17.07 -3.68 3.34
C GLY A 327 -16.15 -2.84 4.23
N ASN A 328 -16.12 -1.51 4.03
CA ASN A 328 -15.26 -0.63 4.83
C ASN A 328 -15.65 -0.59 6.32
N ARG A 329 -16.95 -0.70 6.63
CA ARG A 329 -17.44 -0.81 8.01
C ARG A 329 -16.94 -2.10 8.68
N ASN A 330 -17.04 -3.22 7.97
CA ASN A 330 -16.67 -4.54 8.43
C ASN A 330 -15.16 -4.65 8.64
N PHE A 331 -14.35 -4.08 7.73
CA PHE A 331 -12.91 -3.95 7.95
C PHE A 331 -12.62 -3.22 9.28
N PHE A 332 -13.25 -2.06 9.49
CA PHE A 332 -13.06 -1.26 10.69
C PHE A 332 -13.42 -2.01 11.97
N VAL A 333 -14.62 -2.59 12.05
CA VAL A 333 -15.06 -3.29 13.27
C VAL A 333 -14.23 -4.54 13.53
N VAL A 334 -13.91 -5.33 12.51
CA VAL A 334 -13.06 -6.52 12.65
C VAL A 334 -11.67 -6.13 13.16
N TYR A 335 -11.03 -5.11 12.56
CA TYR A 335 -9.72 -4.66 13.03
C TYR A 335 -9.79 -4.19 14.48
N ARG A 336 -10.79 -3.36 14.80
CA ARG A 336 -10.95 -2.80 16.14
C ARG A 336 -11.12 -3.89 17.19
N ASP A 337 -12.00 -4.84 16.95
CA ASP A 337 -12.32 -5.88 17.93
C ASP A 337 -11.14 -6.84 18.16
N TRP A 338 -10.26 -6.97 17.17
CA TRP A 338 -9.12 -7.88 17.26
C TRP A 338 -7.84 -7.21 17.73
N PHE A 339 -7.65 -5.93 17.41
CA PHE A 339 -6.36 -5.26 17.52
C PHE A 339 -6.43 -3.87 18.17
N GLY A 340 -7.62 -3.39 18.54
CA GLY A 340 -7.85 -2.06 19.11
C GLY A 340 -8.12 -1.00 18.05
N SER A 341 -8.39 0.23 18.50
CA SER A 341 -8.80 1.35 17.64
C SER A 341 -7.84 1.59 16.46
N PRO A 342 -8.32 1.50 15.20
CA PRO A 342 -7.46 1.62 14.01
C PRO A 342 -7.11 3.06 13.62
N ASN A 343 -7.78 4.07 14.17
CA ASN A 343 -7.73 5.44 13.67
C ASN A 343 -7.46 6.47 14.79
N THR A 344 -6.76 6.06 15.84
CA THR A 344 -6.37 6.94 16.96
C THR A 344 -5.38 7.99 16.48
N ALA A 345 -5.76 9.26 16.50
CA ALA A 345 -4.86 10.36 16.16
C ALA A 345 -3.87 10.66 17.30
N PRO A 346 -2.63 11.09 16.99
CA PRO A 346 -2.08 11.26 15.64
C PRO A 346 -1.63 9.93 14.99
N ASP A 347 -1.66 9.87 13.66
CA ASP A 347 -1.00 8.81 12.90
C ASP A 347 0.51 8.95 13.03
N GLN A 348 1.23 8.00 13.61
CA GLN A 348 2.64 8.22 13.94
C GLN A 348 3.48 6.97 13.64
N TYR A 349 4.51 7.13 12.80
CA TYR A 349 5.52 6.10 12.59
C TYR A 349 6.67 6.23 13.57
N PHE A 350 7.03 7.46 13.97
CA PHE A 350 8.21 7.75 14.77
C PHE A 350 7.89 8.60 15.99
N SER A 351 8.32 8.16 17.17
CA SER A 351 8.03 8.82 18.46
C SER A 351 8.73 10.18 18.61
N ASP A 352 9.85 10.39 17.92
CA ASP A 352 10.68 11.60 17.98
C ASP A 352 10.40 12.60 16.85
N VAL A 353 9.30 12.42 16.10
CA VAL A 353 8.86 13.36 15.05
C VAL A 353 7.53 13.99 15.50
N PRO A 354 7.56 15.21 16.08
CA PRO A 354 6.34 15.89 16.52
C PRO A 354 5.39 16.17 15.35
N VAL A 355 4.10 15.98 15.57
CA VAL A 355 3.06 16.28 14.56
C VAL A 355 2.99 17.76 14.15
N SER A 356 3.52 18.64 15.00
CA SER A 356 3.67 20.07 14.73
C SER A 356 4.90 20.40 13.87
N SER A 357 5.77 19.43 13.59
CA SER A 357 6.94 19.64 12.74
C SER A 357 6.52 19.92 11.31
N ALA A 358 7.10 20.96 10.70
CA ALA A 358 6.86 21.29 9.30
C ALA A 358 7.21 20.13 8.33
N LYS A 359 8.09 19.21 8.74
CA LYS A 359 8.53 18.04 7.94
C LYS A 359 7.85 16.74 8.33
N TYR A 360 6.90 16.79 9.26
CA TYR A 360 6.10 15.63 9.64
C TYR A 360 5.42 14.94 8.45
N PRO A 361 4.68 15.62 7.54
CA PRO A 361 4.02 14.93 6.42
C PRO A 361 5.01 14.25 5.48
N ASP A 362 6.15 14.87 5.20
CA ASP A 362 7.19 14.36 4.29
C ASP A 362 7.85 13.09 4.87
N ILE A 363 8.14 13.11 6.17
CA ILE A 363 8.71 11.98 6.90
C ILE A 363 7.71 10.82 6.95
N GLN A 364 6.44 11.09 7.26
CA GLN A 364 5.38 10.08 7.29
C GLN A 364 5.15 9.45 5.91
N PHE A 365 5.22 10.24 4.83
CA PHE A 365 5.16 9.74 3.46
C PHE A 365 6.26 8.73 3.15
N LEU A 366 7.52 9.05 3.47
CA LEU A 366 8.63 8.12 3.24
C LEU A 366 8.56 6.89 4.14
N ALA A 367 8.07 7.02 5.37
CA ALA A 367 7.87 5.90 6.28
C ALA A 367 6.84 4.91 5.72
N ARG A 368 5.70 5.41 5.22
CA ARG A 368 4.64 4.62 4.58
C ARG A 368 5.12 3.85 3.37
N LEU A 369 6.03 4.42 2.59
CA LEU A 369 6.65 3.74 1.46
C LEU A 369 7.73 2.73 1.88
N GLY A 370 8.17 2.72 3.13
CA GLY A 370 9.27 1.89 3.63
C GLY A 370 10.66 2.44 3.27
N ILE A 371 10.74 3.67 2.78
CA ILE A 371 11.96 4.36 2.37
C ILE A 371 12.74 4.80 3.62
N ALA A 372 12.05 5.56 4.50
CA ALA A 372 12.62 6.00 5.75
C ALA A 372 12.87 4.82 6.70
N ASN A 373 14.10 4.72 7.24
CA ASN A 373 14.43 3.75 8.27
C ASN A 373 14.23 4.34 9.67
N SER A 374 13.97 3.48 10.64
CA SER A 374 13.95 3.78 12.08
C SER A 374 15.04 3.03 12.83
N VAL A 375 15.27 3.49 14.07
CA VAL A 375 15.92 2.70 15.11
C VAL A 375 14.86 2.35 16.15
N THR A 376 14.89 1.13 16.68
CA THR A 376 14.05 0.76 17.83
C THR A 376 14.73 1.27 19.10
N ALA A 377 14.07 2.17 19.83
CA ALA A 377 14.51 2.64 21.14
C ALA A 377 14.34 1.56 22.22
N ALA A 378 14.91 1.80 23.41
CA ALA A 378 14.87 0.83 24.51
C ALA A 378 13.44 0.49 24.98
N ASP A 379 12.49 1.41 24.81
CA ASP A 379 11.07 1.23 25.12
C ASP A 379 10.28 0.55 23.98
N GLY A 380 10.96 0.14 22.90
CA GLY A 380 10.35 -0.47 21.72
C GLY A 380 9.79 0.53 20.70
N SER A 381 9.77 1.83 21.01
CA SER A 381 9.31 2.86 20.08
C SER A 381 10.26 2.99 18.89
N GLN A 382 9.72 3.39 17.74
CA GLN A 382 10.52 3.62 16.54
C GLN A 382 10.94 5.10 16.51
N VAL A 383 12.23 5.38 16.31
CA VAL A 383 12.78 6.74 16.24
C VAL A 383 13.46 7.01 14.90
N PHE A 384 13.32 8.23 14.39
CA PHE A 384 13.80 8.65 13.08
C PHE A 384 15.11 9.46 13.11
N TYR A 385 15.36 10.21 14.19
CA TYR A 385 16.44 11.19 14.35
C TYR A 385 16.43 12.30 13.27
N PRO A 386 15.41 13.18 13.25
CA PRO A 386 15.20 14.15 12.17
C PRO A 386 16.40 15.09 11.94
N ALA A 387 17.04 15.55 13.01
CA ALA A 387 18.17 16.48 12.95
C ALA A 387 19.53 15.80 12.67
N LYS A 388 19.60 14.46 12.67
CA LYS A 388 20.86 13.75 12.42
C LYS A 388 21.30 14.00 10.97
N GLN A 389 22.60 14.31 10.80
CA GLN A 389 23.18 14.50 9.48
C GLN A 389 23.15 13.20 8.67
N ALA A 390 22.78 13.32 7.40
CA ALA A 390 22.72 12.22 6.46
C ALA A 390 24.11 11.99 5.84
N ASN A 391 24.60 10.75 5.95
CA ASN A 391 25.82 10.32 5.28
C ASN A 391 25.53 9.69 3.90
N LYS A 392 26.58 9.44 3.11
CA LYS A 392 26.45 8.84 1.77
C LYS A 392 25.69 7.52 1.78
N SER A 393 25.89 6.65 2.78
CA SER A 393 25.13 5.40 2.90
C SER A 393 23.63 5.63 3.13
N THR A 394 23.25 6.66 3.89
CA THR A 394 21.85 7.01 4.13
C THR A 394 21.19 7.48 2.84
N VAL A 395 21.86 8.39 2.10
CA VAL A 395 21.37 8.89 0.81
C VAL A 395 21.24 7.75 -0.21
N ALA A 396 22.25 6.89 -0.31
CA ALA A 396 22.22 5.71 -1.19
C ALA A 396 21.04 4.79 -0.88
N THR A 397 20.86 4.44 0.40
CA THR A 397 19.79 3.55 0.84
C THR A 397 18.41 4.15 0.54
N TYR A 398 18.22 5.44 0.82
CA TYR A 398 16.93 6.10 0.60
C TYR A 398 16.62 6.18 -0.90
N LEU A 399 17.59 6.58 -1.72
CA LEU A 399 17.39 6.73 -3.15
C LEU A 399 17.19 5.38 -3.85
N TYR A 400 17.90 4.33 -3.44
CA TYR A 400 17.68 2.97 -3.93
C TYR A 400 16.27 2.46 -3.59
N LYS A 401 15.82 2.65 -2.35
CA LYS A 401 14.44 2.29 -1.95
C LYS A 401 13.39 3.13 -2.65
N TYR A 402 13.69 4.41 -2.92
CA TYR A 402 12.83 5.30 -3.69
C TYR A 402 12.69 4.83 -5.14
N TYR A 403 13.79 4.40 -5.76
CA TYR A 403 13.79 3.77 -7.09
C TYR A 403 12.96 2.48 -7.11
N GLY A 404 13.04 1.69 -6.04
CA GLY A 404 12.09 0.62 -5.72
C GLY A 404 12.21 -0.65 -6.58
N LEU A 405 12.84 -0.59 -7.75
CA LEU A 405 13.04 -1.80 -8.57
C LEU A 405 14.25 -2.61 -8.09
N PRO A 406 14.17 -3.96 -8.18
CA PRO A 406 15.26 -4.83 -7.76
C PRO A 406 16.55 -4.59 -8.54
N PHE A 407 17.68 -4.75 -7.87
CA PHE A 407 19.00 -4.70 -8.46
C PHE A 407 19.85 -5.88 -7.97
N VAL A 408 20.54 -6.53 -8.90
CA VAL A 408 21.51 -7.58 -8.61
C VAL A 408 22.90 -6.94 -8.60
N PRO A 409 23.53 -6.75 -7.43
CA PRO A 409 24.86 -6.18 -7.37
C PRO A 409 25.90 -7.17 -7.91
N PRO A 410 27.06 -6.68 -8.39
CA PRO A 410 28.17 -7.55 -8.77
C PRO A 410 28.66 -8.38 -7.58
N THR A 411 29.27 -9.54 -7.85
CA THR A 411 29.87 -10.38 -6.80
C THR A 411 31.18 -9.80 -6.25
N THR A 412 31.85 -8.96 -7.04
CA THR A 412 33.06 -8.23 -6.65
C THR A 412 32.70 -6.78 -6.36
N PRO A 413 32.96 -6.26 -5.14
CA PRO A 413 32.68 -4.87 -4.82
C PRO A 413 33.40 -3.87 -5.71
N SER A 414 32.69 -2.82 -6.07
CA SER A 414 33.18 -1.70 -6.85
C SER A 414 33.97 -0.66 -6.06
N PHE A 415 33.85 -0.70 -4.73
CA PHE A 415 34.44 0.25 -3.80
C PHE A 415 35.19 -0.52 -2.72
N ALA A 416 36.42 -0.11 -2.41
CA ALA A 416 37.30 -0.85 -1.50
C ALA A 416 36.81 -0.86 -0.05
N ASP A 417 36.03 0.14 0.37
CA ASP A 417 35.50 0.32 1.73
C ASP A 417 34.05 -0.16 1.91
N ILE A 418 33.45 -0.79 0.89
CA ILE A 418 32.10 -1.38 0.95
C ILE A 418 32.18 -2.88 0.64
N SER A 419 32.11 -3.71 1.67
CA SER A 419 32.06 -5.16 1.50
C SER A 419 30.66 -5.66 1.12
N VAL A 420 30.57 -6.88 0.58
CA VAL A 420 29.29 -7.55 0.24
C VAL A 420 28.35 -7.69 1.45
N GLY A 421 28.90 -7.76 2.66
CA GLY A 421 28.13 -7.83 3.91
C GLY A 421 27.62 -6.47 4.43
N ASN A 422 28.01 -5.35 3.81
CA ASN A 422 27.57 -4.03 4.22
C ASN A 422 26.08 -3.82 3.86
N ALA A 423 25.28 -3.31 4.79
CA ALA A 423 23.85 -3.08 4.57
C ALA A 423 23.54 -2.11 3.41
N ALA A 424 24.46 -1.23 3.05
CA ALA A 424 24.35 -0.31 1.93
C ALA A 424 24.92 -0.86 0.61
N PHE A 425 25.52 -2.06 0.61
CA PHE A 425 26.23 -2.63 -0.55
C PHE A 425 25.40 -2.56 -1.85
N THR A 426 24.21 -3.15 -1.85
CA THR A 426 23.32 -3.15 -3.02
C THR A 426 22.97 -1.74 -3.49
N ALA A 427 22.69 -0.82 -2.55
CA ALA A 427 22.31 0.55 -2.88
C ALA A 427 23.49 1.34 -3.49
N VAL A 428 24.70 1.12 -2.98
CA VAL A 428 25.92 1.77 -3.46
C VAL A 428 26.30 1.25 -4.86
N GLU A 429 26.25 -0.06 -5.07
CA GLU A 429 26.49 -0.67 -6.39
C GLU A 429 25.43 -0.21 -7.41
N TRP A 430 24.17 -0.11 -6.99
CA TRP A 430 23.10 0.45 -7.82
C TRP A 430 23.40 1.90 -8.20
N MET A 431 23.79 2.76 -7.24
CA MET A 431 24.16 4.14 -7.54
C MET A 431 25.30 4.22 -8.55
N LYS A 432 26.34 3.38 -8.42
CA LYS A 432 27.43 3.32 -9.41
C LYS A 432 26.93 2.92 -10.79
N SER A 433 26.07 1.90 -10.88
CA SER A 433 25.50 1.44 -12.16
C SER A 433 24.68 2.51 -12.86
N ARG A 434 24.17 3.50 -12.11
CA ARG A 434 23.41 4.65 -12.59
C ARG A 434 24.25 5.91 -12.81
N GLY A 435 25.56 5.84 -12.59
CA GLY A 435 26.44 7.02 -12.67
C GLY A 435 26.19 8.05 -11.56
N LEU A 436 25.50 7.67 -10.48
CA LEU A 436 25.19 8.55 -9.34
C LEU A 436 26.30 8.56 -8.28
N ALA A 437 27.25 7.63 -8.38
CA ALA A 437 28.41 7.54 -7.50
C ALA A 437 29.64 7.07 -8.28
N SER A 438 30.82 7.55 -7.88
CA SER A 438 32.11 7.12 -8.40
C SER A 438 33.09 6.92 -7.24
N PRO A 439 34.05 5.98 -7.36
CA PRO A 439 35.10 5.82 -6.35
C PRO A 439 35.96 7.08 -6.30
N ASP A 440 36.47 7.39 -5.11
CA ASP A 440 37.51 8.41 -4.96
C ASP A 440 38.87 7.91 -5.52
N ALA A 441 39.90 8.75 -5.41
CA ALA A 441 41.25 8.42 -5.87
C ALA A 441 41.85 7.16 -5.20
N SER A 442 41.36 6.79 -4.02
CA SER A 442 41.77 5.60 -3.27
C SER A 442 40.86 4.38 -3.54
N GLY A 443 39.89 4.50 -4.43
CA GLY A 443 38.93 3.44 -4.73
C GLY A 443 37.75 3.35 -3.75
N ASN A 444 37.55 4.33 -2.87
CA ASN A 444 36.56 4.29 -1.79
C ASN A 444 35.25 5.02 -2.12
N PHE A 445 34.17 4.59 -1.49
CA PHE A 445 32.88 5.28 -1.50
C PHE A 445 32.79 6.36 -0.41
N ASN A 446 33.43 6.14 0.74
CA ASN A 446 33.33 6.93 1.96
C ASN A 446 31.91 6.94 2.57
N PRO A 447 31.38 5.79 3.04
CA PRO A 447 29.98 5.63 3.45
C PRO A 447 29.52 6.57 4.56
N ASN A 448 30.45 6.96 5.43
CA ASN A 448 30.19 7.80 6.60
C ASN A 448 30.36 9.29 6.31
N ALA A 449 30.84 9.68 5.12
CA ALA A 449 30.98 11.08 4.76
C ALA A 449 29.61 11.76 4.76
N ILE A 450 29.54 12.94 5.39
CA ILE A 450 28.34 13.76 5.44
C ILE A 450 28.10 14.38 4.07
N VAL A 451 26.84 14.35 3.64
CA VAL A 451 26.40 14.90 2.35
C VAL A 451 25.89 16.30 2.56
N ASN A 452 26.30 17.26 1.72
CA ASN A 452 25.75 18.62 1.76
C ASN A 452 24.55 18.76 0.81
N ARG A 453 23.76 19.83 0.98
CA ARG A 453 22.57 20.07 0.14
C ARG A 453 22.88 20.13 -1.36
N GLN A 454 24.03 20.70 -1.74
CA GLN A 454 24.44 20.77 -3.15
C GLN A 454 24.73 19.39 -3.75
N ASP A 455 25.30 18.47 -2.97
CA ASP A 455 25.65 17.14 -3.45
C ASP A 455 24.38 16.33 -3.72
N LEU A 456 23.38 16.46 -2.84
CA LEU A 456 22.06 15.87 -3.08
C LEU A 456 21.38 16.48 -4.32
N ALA A 457 21.53 17.79 -4.57
CA ALA A 457 21.00 18.43 -5.76
C ALA A 457 21.58 17.81 -7.03
N VAL A 458 22.90 17.61 -7.07
CA VAL A 458 23.57 16.93 -8.19
C VAL A 458 23.04 15.51 -8.37
N ILE A 459 22.91 14.75 -7.28
CA ILE A 459 22.40 13.37 -7.32
C ILE A 459 20.97 13.32 -7.87
N LEU A 460 20.06 14.15 -7.37
CA LEU A 460 18.65 14.15 -7.80
C LEU A 460 18.48 14.62 -9.25
N ALA A 461 19.19 15.67 -9.65
CA ALA A 461 19.17 16.16 -11.03
C ALA A 461 19.77 15.14 -12.02
N THR A 462 20.80 14.40 -11.61
CA THR A 462 21.36 13.30 -12.41
C THR A 462 20.39 12.13 -12.48
N PHE A 463 19.71 11.82 -11.36
CA PHE A 463 18.74 10.74 -11.28
C PHE A 463 17.49 10.98 -12.14
N SER A 464 17.08 12.24 -12.33
CA SER A 464 15.94 12.56 -13.21
C SER A 464 16.25 12.32 -14.68
N GLY A 465 17.51 12.50 -15.09
CA GLY A 465 17.92 12.43 -16.49
C GLY A 465 17.51 13.64 -17.32
N ASP A 466 17.03 14.71 -16.68
CA ASP A 466 16.60 15.92 -17.38
C ASP A 466 17.75 16.74 -17.93
N THR A 467 17.44 17.55 -18.93
CA THR A 467 18.32 18.64 -19.34
C THR A 467 18.32 19.74 -18.28
N LEU A 468 19.48 20.03 -17.71
CA LEU A 468 19.59 21.01 -16.63
C LEU A 468 19.51 22.45 -17.16
N PRO A 469 18.71 23.34 -16.54
CA PRO A 469 18.65 24.75 -16.90
C PRO A 469 19.99 25.44 -16.61
N ASN A 470 20.21 26.58 -17.27
CA ASN A 470 21.37 27.45 -17.04
C ASN A 470 20.93 28.93 -17.16
N PRO A 471 20.11 29.43 -16.23
CA PRO A 471 19.61 30.80 -16.31
C PRO A 471 20.76 31.81 -16.26
N ALA A 472 20.54 32.98 -16.87
CA ALA A 472 21.51 34.08 -16.83
C ALA A 472 21.62 34.66 -15.41
N THR A 473 20.47 34.76 -14.73
CA THR A 473 20.35 35.28 -13.37
C THR A 473 20.13 34.12 -12.40
N PRO A 474 20.99 33.93 -11.38
CA PRO A 474 20.77 32.93 -10.33
C PRO A 474 19.44 33.13 -9.60
N SER A 475 18.73 32.03 -9.34
CA SER A 475 17.49 32.02 -8.54
C SER A 475 17.74 32.13 -7.03
N PHE A 476 18.96 31.82 -6.59
CA PHE A 476 19.39 31.89 -5.20
C PHE A 476 20.54 32.89 -5.04
N THR A 477 20.48 33.71 -3.99
CA THR A 477 21.48 34.76 -3.74
C THR A 477 22.84 34.20 -3.32
N ASP A 478 22.88 32.99 -2.78
CA ASP A 478 24.07 32.30 -2.27
C ASP A 478 24.60 31.20 -3.21
N VAL A 479 24.10 31.13 -4.45
CA VAL A 479 24.55 30.14 -5.45
C VAL A 479 24.99 30.87 -6.72
N PRO A 480 26.25 31.35 -6.79
CA PRO A 480 26.76 31.99 -8.00
C PRO A 480 26.91 30.96 -9.13
N LYS A 481 26.95 31.44 -10.39
CA LYS A 481 27.12 30.58 -11.58
C LYS A 481 28.41 29.76 -11.58
N SER A 482 29.42 30.18 -10.81
CA SER A 482 30.68 29.46 -10.61
C SER A 482 30.55 28.26 -9.67
N ASN A 483 29.43 28.10 -8.95
CA ASN A 483 29.20 26.93 -8.13
C ASN A 483 29.07 25.68 -9.03
N PRO A 484 29.82 24.59 -8.78
CA PRO A 484 29.79 23.40 -9.61
C PRO A 484 28.41 22.73 -9.67
N ALA A 485 27.59 22.88 -8.62
CA ALA A 485 26.23 22.37 -8.55
C ALA A 485 25.17 23.38 -9.06
N TYR A 486 25.57 24.53 -9.59
CA TYR A 486 24.67 25.63 -9.99
C TYR A 486 23.47 25.13 -10.81
N ARG A 487 23.73 24.41 -11.90
CA ARG A 487 22.68 23.93 -12.81
C ARG A 487 21.74 22.91 -12.14
N SER A 488 22.26 22.05 -11.28
CA SER A 488 21.45 21.08 -10.53
C SER A 488 20.58 21.77 -9.49
N ILE A 489 21.07 22.82 -8.83
CA ILE A 489 20.31 23.62 -7.88
C ILE A 489 19.21 24.42 -8.60
N GLU A 490 19.52 25.02 -9.75
CA GLU A 490 18.52 25.69 -10.60
C GLU A 490 17.48 24.71 -11.13
N TRP A 491 17.86 23.47 -11.45
CA TRP A 491 16.93 22.39 -11.79
C TRP A 491 15.95 22.10 -10.65
N MET A 492 16.44 22.00 -9.40
CA MET A 492 15.57 21.77 -8.24
C MET A 492 14.59 22.94 -8.03
N LYS A 493 15.02 24.18 -8.30
CA LYS A 493 14.16 25.37 -8.24
C LYS A 493 13.09 25.35 -9.33
N ALA A 494 13.47 25.02 -10.56
CA ALA A 494 12.56 24.96 -11.71
C ALA A 494 11.44 23.94 -11.48
N HIS A 495 11.75 22.80 -10.86
CA HIS A 495 10.77 21.77 -10.48
C HIS A 495 10.08 22.05 -9.14
N GLN A 496 10.34 23.18 -8.47
CA GLN A 496 9.74 23.50 -7.17
C GLN A 496 10.01 22.43 -6.08
N VAL A 497 11.10 21.68 -6.19
CA VAL A 497 11.55 20.75 -5.14
C VAL A 497 12.07 21.53 -3.93
N VAL A 498 12.63 22.72 -4.17
CA VAL A 498 13.11 23.65 -3.13
C VAL A 498 12.56 25.07 -3.36
N GLY A 499 12.27 25.76 -2.25
CA GLY A 499 11.76 27.13 -2.24
C GLY A 499 12.77 28.16 -1.70
N GLY A 500 12.29 29.39 -1.45
CA GLY A 500 13.10 30.46 -0.84
C GLY A 500 14.04 31.21 -1.79
N THR A 501 14.84 32.11 -1.20
CA THR A 501 15.85 32.96 -1.88
C THR A 501 17.29 32.54 -1.59
N THR A 502 17.51 31.66 -0.61
CA THR A 502 18.82 31.06 -0.28
C THR A 502 18.73 29.54 -0.32
N PHE A 503 19.80 28.87 -0.75
CA PHE A 503 19.86 27.41 -0.84
C PHE A 503 20.71 26.77 0.24
N GLY A 504 21.76 27.43 0.74
CA GLY A 504 22.74 26.86 1.67
C GLY A 504 23.51 25.67 1.06
N PRO A 505 24.27 25.86 -0.03
CA PRO A 505 24.86 24.76 -0.79
C PRO A 505 25.79 23.85 0.04
N THR A 506 26.56 24.44 0.95
CA THR A 506 27.52 23.74 1.83
C THR A 506 26.90 23.30 3.16
N THR A 507 25.61 23.55 3.39
CA THR A 507 24.93 23.12 4.61
C THR A 507 24.83 21.59 4.63
N PRO A 508 25.25 20.93 5.72
CA PRO A 508 25.06 19.50 5.89
C PRO A 508 23.59 19.11 5.78
N LEU A 509 23.32 18.06 5.00
CA LEU A 509 21.99 17.51 4.84
C LEU A 509 21.57 16.79 6.13
N THR A 510 20.39 17.10 6.64
CA THR A 510 19.77 16.34 7.75
C THR A 510 18.81 15.29 7.21
N ARG A 511 18.46 14.28 8.01
CA ARG A 511 17.50 13.24 7.61
C ARG A 511 16.12 13.82 7.30
N GLN A 512 15.66 14.84 8.03
CA GLN A 512 14.42 15.54 7.71
C GLN A 512 14.51 16.34 6.40
N SER A 513 15.64 16.98 6.10
CA SER A 513 15.83 17.68 4.82
C SER A 513 15.91 16.70 3.64
N LEU A 514 16.50 15.51 3.84
CA LEU A 514 16.46 14.45 2.84
C LEU A 514 15.01 14.00 2.57
N ALA A 515 14.20 13.87 3.62
CA ALA A 515 12.79 13.50 3.47
C ALA A 515 11.98 14.54 2.70
N ASP A 516 12.15 15.82 3.07
CA ASP A 516 11.58 16.97 2.38
C ASP A 516 11.88 16.96 0.88
N TYR A 517 13.16 16.76 0.52
CA TYR A 517 13.60 16.83 -0.87
C TYR A 517 13.08 15.67 -1.71
N LEU A 518 13.06 14.45 -1.16
CA LEU A 518 12.50 13.28 -1.85
C LEU A 518 10.97 13.36 -1.99
N TYR A 519 10.29 13.94 -1.01
CA TYR A 519 8.85 14.20 -1.10
C TYR A 519 8.55 15.28 -2.14
N GLY A 520 9.33 16.37 -2.16
CA GLY A 520 9.25 17.41 -3.18
C GLY A 520 9.48 16.84 -4.59
N TYR A 521 10.52 16.01 -4.75
CA TYR A 521 10.82 15.32 -6.00
C TYR A 521 9.62 14.49 -6.47
N TYR A 522 9.07 13.63 -5.60
CA TYR A 522 7.92 12.77 -5.92
C TYR A 522 6.70 13.52 -6.46
N ASN A 523 6.41 14.71 -5.94
CA ASN A 523 5.22 15.46 -6.30
C ASN A 523 5.39 16.32 -7.56
N ARG A 524 6.61 16.47 -8.08
CA ARG A 524 6.95 17.51 -9.06
C ARG A 524 7.73 17.02 -10.28
N VAL A 525 8.37 15.87 -10.16
CA VAL A 525 9.25 15.24 -11.16
C VAL A 525 8.74 13.83 -11.39
#